data_AF-A0A534Z565-F1
#
_entry.id   AF-A0A534Z565-F1
#
_cell.length_a   1.000
_cell.length_b   1.000
_cell.length_c   1.000
_cell.angle_alpha   90.00
_cell.angle_beta   90.00
_cell.angle_gamma   90.00
#
_symmetry.space_group_name_H-M   'P 1'
#
loop_
_entity.id
_entity.type
_entity.pdbx_description
1 polymer ?
#
loop_
_entity_poly.entity_id
_entity_poly.type
_entity_poly.pdbx_seq_one_letter_code
_entity_poly.pdbx_strand_id
1 'polypeptide(L)'
;MSTTTTLKLPSELKRRIARLVDGTERSAHAFMLEAIAHQIEHEERLRAFVAEAAAADRKIDRTGEVYAAGEVHAWLDRLARRKAGARRPARPRPCRT
;
A
#
# COMPACT_ATOMS: atom_id res chain seq x y z
N MET A 1 -12.09 21.09 12.20
CA MET A 1 -12.88 20.92 13.43
C MET A 1 -12.81 19.46 13.83
N SER A 2 -12.29 19.13 15.00
CA SER A 2 -12.29 17.75 15.50
C SER A 2 -13.63 17.43 16.15
N THR A 3 -14.24 16.32 15.75
CA THR A 3 -15.49 15.82 16.33
C THR A 3 -15.19 14.62 17.22
N THR A 4 -15.70 14.62 18.45
CA THR A 4 -15.53 13.51 19.37
C THR A 4 -16.46 12.36 18.97
N THR A 5 -15.88 11.21 18.65
CA THR A 5 -16.63 9.97 18.39
C THR A 5 -16.39 8.99 19.54
N THR A 6 -17.46 8.56 20.23
CA THR A 6 -17.35 7.56 21.31
C THR A 6 -17.26 6.15 20.73
N LEU A 7 -16.11 5.50 20.87
CA LEU A 7 -15.89 4.13 20.43
C LEU A 7 -15.92 3.18 21.64
N LYS A 8 -16.80 2.16 21.60
CA LYS A 8 -16.77 1.08 22.60
C LYS A 8 -15.68 0.09 22.24
N LEU A 9 -14.67 -0.01 23.10
CA LEU A 9 -13.59 -0.99 22.96
C LEU A 9 -13.85 -2.19 23.86
N PRO A 10 -13.72 -3.43 23.34
CA PRO A 10 -13.69 -4.62 24.17
C PRO A 10 -12.60 -4.50 25.25
N SER A 11 -12.87 -5.03 26.44
CA SER A 11 -11.98 -4.94 27.60
C SER A 11 -10.60 -5.54 27.32
N GLU A 12 -10.54 -6.63 26.56
CA GLU A 12 -9.30 -7.27 26.12
C GLU A 12 -8.46 -6.34 25.24
N LEU A 13 -9.08 -5.68 24.26
CA LEU A 13 -8.39 -4.78 23.35
C LEU A 13 -7.83 -3.56 24.09
N LYS A 14 -8.62 -2.99 25.01
CA LYS A 14 -8.15 -1.91 25.87
C LYS A 14 -6.92 -2.32 26.70
N ARG A 15 -6.92 -3.53 27.27
CA ARG A 15 -5.75 -4.07 28.00
C ARG A 15 -4.54 -4.26 27.12
N ARG A 16 -4.72 -4.71 25.87
CA ARG A 16 -3.62 -4.86 24.90
C ARG A 16 -2.99 -3.52 24.55
N ILE A 17 -3.81 -2.50 24.27
CA ILE A 17 -3.34 -1.14 23.98
C ILE A 17 -2.56 -0.60 25.18
N ALA A 18 -3.11 -0.72 26.40
CA ALA A 18 -2.44 -0.25 27.61
C ALA A 18 -1.05 -0.88 27.78
N ARG A 19 -0.90 -2.18 27.54
CA ARG A 19 0.42 -2.85 27.60
C ARG A 19 1.41 -2.40 26.52
N LEU A 20 0.93 -2.02 25.34
CA LEU A 20 1.79 -1.60 24.24
C LEU A 20 2.31 -0.17 24.42
N VAL A 21 1.56 0.68 25.10
CA VAL A 21 1.95 2.06 25.37
C VAL A 21 2.65 2.22 26.73
N ASP A 22 2.55 1.22 27.61
CA ASP A 22 3.24 1.20 28.90
C ASP A 22 4.76 1.31 28.73
N GLY A 23 5.39 2.21 29.47
CA GLY A 23 6.82 2.53 29.32
C GLY A 23 7.20 3.30 28.05
N THR A 24 6.24 3.73 27.23
CA THR A 24 6.48 4.60 26.07
C THR A 24 5.98 6.03 26.34
N GLU A 25 6.46 7.00 25.58
CA GLU A 25 5.97 8.39 25.65
C GLU A 25 4.60 8.60 24.98
N ARG A 26 4.00 7.53 24.42
CA ARG A 26 2.75 7.62 23.66
C ARG A 26 1.53 7.39 24.55
N SER A 27 0.49 8.21 24.36
CA SER A 27 -0.81 7.96 25.01
C SER A 27 -1.59 6.86 24.27
N ALA A 28 -2.45 6.15 25.00
CA ALA A 28 -3.37 5.19 24.39
C ALA A 28 -4.28 5.84 23.32
N HIS A 29 -4.66 7.11 23.51
CA HIS A 29 -5.44 7.85 22.51
C HIS A 29 -4.66 8.09 21.22
N ALA A 30 -3.41 8.59 21.32
CA ALA A 30 -2.56 8.80 20.16
C ALA A 30 -2.30 7.49 19.40
N PHE A 31 -2.02 6.41 20.11
CA PHE A 31 -1.86 5.07 19.52
C PHE A 31 -3.10 4.63 18.72
N MET A 32 -4.30 4.86 19.26
CA MET A 32 -5.54 4.52 18.57
C MET A 32 -5.76 5.36 17.31
N LEU A 33 -5.46 6.66 17.35
CA LEU A 33 -5.56 7.53 16.18
C LEU A 33 -4.59 7.11 15.08
N GLU A 34 -3.33 6.81 15.43
CA GLU A 34 -2.33 6.27 14.50
C GLU A 34 -2.80 4.96 13.87
N ALA A 35 -3.35 4.04 14.68
CA ALA A 35 -3.85 2.77 14.19
C ALA A 35 -5.01 2.94 13.19
N ILE A 36 -5.95 3.85 13.47
CA ILE A 36 -7.07 4.16 12.56
C ILE A 36 -6.54 4.81 11.27
N ALA A 37 -5.63 5.76 11.36
CA ALA A 37 -5.03 6.40 10.21
C ALA A 37 -4.31 5.39 9.31
N HIS A 38 -3.51 4.49 9.89
CA HIS A 38 -2.85 3.42 9.16
C HIS A 38 -3.85 2.48 8.48
N GLN A 39 -4.96 2.13 9.14
CA GLN A 39 -5.99 1.29 8.53
C GLN A 39 -6.68 2.01 7.36
N ILE A 40 -6.97 3.31 7.49
CA ILE A 40 -7.56 4.10 6.40
C ILE A 40 -6.61 4.11 5.20
N GLU A 41 -5.33 4.45 5.41
CA GLU A 41 -4.35 4.45 4.33
C GLU A 41 -4.21 3.08 3.66
N HIS A 42 -4.25 2.00 4.45
CA HIS A 42 -4.20 0.64 3.94
C HIS A 42 -5.39 0.33 3.04
N GLU A 43 -6.61 0.62 3.51
CA GLU A 43 -7.85 0.40 2.75
C GLU A 43 -7.89 1.24 1.47
N GLU A 44 -7.48 2.50 1.53
CA GLU A 44 -7.42 3.38 0.35
C GLU A 44 -6.43 2.86 -0.69
N ARG A 45 -5.23 2.45 -0.26
CA ARG A 45 -4.22 1.87 -1.15
C ARG A 45 -4.69 0.56 -1.77
N LEU A 46 -5.35 -0.29 -1.00
CA LEU A 46 -5.89 -1.55 -1.49
C LEU A 46 -6.97 -1.32 -2.54
N ARG A 47 -7.91 -0.40 -2.28
CA ARG A 47 -8.96 -0.03 -3.23
C ARG A 47 -8.40 0.56 -4.51
N ALA A 48 -7.42 1.45 -4.41
CA ALA A 48 -6.72 2.01 -5.57
C ALA A 48 -6.03 0.91 -6.39
N PHE A 49 -5.30 0.02 -5.73
CA PHE A 49 -4.62 -1.11 -6.37
C PHE A 49 -5.59 -2.03 -7.13
N VAL A 50 -6.72 -2.39 -6.51
CA VAL A 50 -7.75 -3.21 -7.17
C VAL A 50 -8.38 -2.49 -8.36
N ALA A 51 -8.65 -1.19 -8.23
CA ALA A 51 -9.20 -0.40 -9.34
C ALA A 51 -8.22 -0.30 -10.52
N GLU A 52 -6.93 -0.10 -10.24
CA GLU A 52 -5.86 -0.11 -11.25
C GLU A 52 -5.73 -1.47 -11.93
N ALA A 53 -5.75 -2.57 -11.17
CA ALA A 53 -5.69 -3.93 -11.72
C ALA A 53 -6.89 -4.20 -12.65
N ALA A 54 -8.10 -3.86 -12.23
CA ALA A 54 -9.30 -4.02 -13.05
C ALA A 54 -9.27 -3.14 -14.31
N ALA A 55 -8.65 -1.96 -14.25
CA ALA A 55 -8.46 -1.11 -15.43
C ALA A 55 -7.42 -1.69 -16.39
N ALA A 56 -6.33 -2.27 -15.88
CA ALA A 56 -5.33 -2.96 -16.67
C ALA A 56 -5.92 -4.18 -17.38
N ASP A 57 -6.74 -4.97 -16.68
CA ASP A 57 -7.43 -6.14 -17.23
C ASP A 57 -8.33 -5.76 -18.41
N ARG A 58 -9.21 -4.76 -18.21
CA ARG A 58 -10.03 -4.21 -19.30
C ARG A 58 -9.22 -3.65 -20.46
N LYS A 59 -8.00 -3.17 -20.22
CA LYS A 59 -7.11 -2.70 -21.29
C LYS A 59 -6.59 -3.89 -22.10
N ILE A 60 -6.15 -4.95 -21.42
CA ILE A 60 -5.68 -6.19 -22.06
C ILE A 60 -6.78 -6.75 -22.95
N ASP A 61 -8.03 -6.83 -22.46
CA ASP A 61 -9.18 -7.31 -23.25
C ASP A 61 -9.40 -6.51 -24.54
N ARG A 62 -9.14 -5.19 -24.50
CA ARG A 62 -9.35 -4.30 -25.65
C ARG A 62 -8.19 -4.28 -26.64
N THR A 63 -6.95 -4.35 -26.16
CA THR A 63 -5.76 -4.10 -26.99
C THR A 63 -4.91 -5.34 -27.25
N GLY A 64 -5.08 -6.39 -26.45
CA GLY A 64 -4.22 -7.57 -26.41
C GLY A 64 -2.77 -7.27 -25.95
N GLU A 65 -2.49 -6.03 -25.52
CA GLU A 65 -1.14 -5.60 -25.13
C GLU A 65 -0.82 -6.08 -23.71
N VAL A 66 0.18 -6.96 -23.61
CA VAL A 66 0.72 -7.48 -22.35
C VAL A 66 2.22 -7.28 -22.32
N TYR A 67 2.86 -7.62 -21.20
CA TYR A 67 4.32 -7.64 -21.09
C TYR A 67 4.78 -9.05 -20.74
N ALA A 68 5.87 -9.49 -21.37
CA ALA A 68 6.50 -10.75 -21.01
C ALA A 68 7.06 -10.65 -19.58
N ALA A 69 6.62 -11.54 -18.68
CA ALA A 69 7.01 -11.50 -17.27
C ALA A 69 8.53 -11.50 -17.05
N GLY A 70 9.29 -12.27 -17.86
CA GLY A 70 10.74 -12.28 -17.81
C GLY A 70 11.39 -10.92 -18.11
N GLU A 71 10.87 -10.16 -19.07
CA GLU A 71 11.38 -8.82 -19.39
C GLU A 71 11.04 -7.81 -18.28
N VAL A 72 9.84 -7.93 -17.69
CA VAL A 72 9.42 -7.10 -16.55
C VAL A 72 10.32 -7.36 -15.34
N HIS A 73 10.55 -8.63 -14.98
CA HIS A 73 11.43 -8.99 -13.86
C HIS A 73 12.86 -8.48 -14.09
N ALA A 74 13.43 -8.71 -15.28
CA ALA A 74 14.76 -8.21 -15.62
C ALA A 74 14.83 -6.67 -15.56
N TRP A 75 13.76 -5.97 -15.93
CA TRP A 75 13.68 -4.52 -15.81
C TRP A 75 13.60 -4.04 -14.36
N LEU A 76 12.77 -4.68 -13.51
CA LEU A 76 12.67 -4.38 -12.08
C LEU A 76 14.00 -4.58 -11.36
N ASP A 77 14.72 -5.64 -11.70
CA ASP A 77 16.06 -5.93 -11.22
C ASP A 77 17.07 -4.82 -11.54
N ARG A 78 17.09 -4.35 -12.79
CA ARG A 78 17.92 -3.21 -13.21
C ARG A 78 17.50 -1.93 -12.49
N LEU A 79 16.21 -1.76 -12.23
CA LEU A 79 15.68 -0.59 -11.53
C LEU A 79 16.10 -0.58 -10.05
N ALA A 80 16.05 -1.73 -9.38
CA ALA A 80 16.45 -1.88 -7.98
C ALA A 80 17.95 -1.65 -7.77
N ARG A 81 18.80 -2.08 -8.71
CA ARG A 81 20.26 -1.89 -8.67
C ARG A 81 20.73 -0.50 -9.12
N ARG A 82 19.81 0.41 -9.45
CA ARG A 82 20.13 1.74 -9.96
C ARG A 82 20.75 2.63 -8.88
N LYS A 83 21.91 3.21 -9.17
CA LYS A 83 22.55 4.22 -8.32
C LYS A 83 21.79 5.56 -8.36
N ALA A 84 21.82 6.31 -7.26
CA ALA A 84 21.29 7.68 -7.22
C ALA A 84 21.96 8.54 -8.31
N GLY A 85 21.17 9.28 -9.08
CA GLY A 85 21.63 10.08 -10.22
C GLY A 85 21.75 9.34 -11.56
N ALA A 86 21.71 8.01 -11.60
CA ALA A 86 21.74 7.27 -12.86
C ALA A 86 20.38 7.29 -13.59
N ARG A 87 20.42 7.29 -14.93
CA ARG A 87 19.23 7.24 -15.80
C ARG A 87 18.42 5.96 -15.51
N ARG A 88 17.09 6.08 -15.53
CA ARG A 88 16.20 4.92 -15.35
C ARG A 88 16.35 3.94 -16.54
N PRO A 89 16.39 2.62 -16.29
CA PRO A 89 16.44 1.64 -17.36
C PRO A 89 15.17 1.71 -18.22
N ALA A 90 15.32 1.50 -19.53
CA ALA A 90 14.19 1.48 -20.47
C ALA A 90 13.18 0.39 -20.09
N ARG A 91 11.89 0.74 -20.14
CA ARG A 91 10.79 -0.19 -19.88
C ARG A 91 10.75 -1.31 -20.94
N PRO A 92 10.29 -2.52 -20.59
CA PRO A 92 10.07 -3.58 -21.57
C PRO A 92 9.05 -3.15 -22.63
N ARG A 93 9.14 -3.74 -23.81
CA ARG A 93 8.19 -3.44 -24.90
C ARG A 93 6.92 -4.28 -24.68
N PRO A 94 5.73 -3.72 -24.92
CA PRO A 94 4.52 -4.52 -24.89
C PRO A 94 4.57 -5.56 -26.02
N CYS A 95 4.21 -6.79 -25.72
CA CYS A 95 3.92 -7.83 -26.69
C CYS A 95 2.40 -7.97 -26.85
N ARG A 96 1.96 -8.49 -28.00
CA ARG A 96 0.55 -8.86 -28.18
C ARG A 96 0.39 -10.34 -27.91
N THR A 97 -0.72 -10.68 -27.26
CA THR A 97 -1.21 -12.07 -27.13
C THR A 97 -1.97 -12.49 -28.38
#